data_AF-A0A968IRR7-F1
#
_entry.id   AF-A0A968IRR7-F1
#
_cell.length_a   1.000
_cell.length_b   1.000
_cell.length_c   1.000
_cell.angle_alpha   90.00
_cell.angle_beta   90.00
_cell.angle_gamma   90.00
#
_symmetry.space_group_name_H-M   'P 1'
#
loop_
_entity.id
_entity.type
_entity.pdbx_description
1 polymer ?
#
loop_
_entity_poly.entity_id
_entity_poly.type
_entity_poly.pdbx_seq_one_letter_code
_entity_poly.pdbx_strand_id
1 'polypeptide(L)' 'MKVSDYQTLMQKHQEQVNSLASQLDTVDDELDKLTSVDSPYRGKVRRVKILGQNERSITAEVTLDIRGGK' A
#
# COMPACT_ATOMS: atom_id res chain seq x y z
N MET A 1 15.43 0.15 42.49
CA MET A 1 15.66 0.39 41.05
C MET A 1 15.95 1.86 40.86
N LYS A 2 17.04 2.24 40.18
CA LYS A 2 17.39 3.65 39.98
C LYS A 2 16.51 4.21 38.86
N VAL A 3 16.01 5.43 39.04
CA VAL A 3 15.17 6.14 38.05
C VAL A 3 15.84 6.20 36.66
N SER A 4 17.18 6.24 36.63
CA SER A 4 17.99 6.18 35.41
C SER A 4 17.76 4.93 34.56
N ASP A 5 17.58 3.78 35.20
CA ASP A 5 17.42 2.49 34.51
C ASP A 5 16.05 2.42 33.84
N TYR A 6 15.03 2.98 34.52
CA TYR A 6 13.68 3.11 33.98
C TYR A 6 13.63 4.08 32.80
N GLN A 7 14.28 5.24 32.91
CA GLN A 7 14.36 6.22 31.82
C GLN A 7 15.05 5.64 30.58
N THR A 8 16.14 4.91 30.77
CA THR A 8 16.88 4.25 29.68
C THR A 8 16.04 3.17 29.00
N LEU A 9 15.27 2.40 29.78
CA LEU A 9 14.37 1.38 29.25
C LEU A 9 13.23 2.02 28.43
N MET A 10 12.63 3.09 28.93
CA MET A 10 11.58 3.82 28.22
C MET A 10 12.09 4.42 26.90
N GLN A 11 13.32 4.94 26.89
CA GLN A 11 13.92 5.46 25.67
C GLN A 11 14.12 4.37 24.61
N LYS A 12 14.61 3.19 25.00
CA LYS A 12 14.74 2.04 24.09
C LYS A 12 13.40 1.57 23.53
N HIS A 13 12.36 1.54 24.37
CA HIS A 13 11.02 1.20 23.89
C HIS A 13 10.50 2.24 22.90
N GLN A 14 10.71 3.53 23.15
CA GLN A 14 10.30 4.57 22.24
C GLN A 14 11.03 4.46 20.88
N GLU A 15 12.32 4.17 20.89
CA GLU A 15 13.11 3.93 19.67
C GLU A 15 12.57 2.72 18.88
N GLN A 16 12.23 1.63 19.57
CA GLN A 16 11.61 0.46 18.95
C GLN A 16 10.25 0.79 18.34
N VAL A 17 9.39 1.52 19.05
CA VAL A 17 8.08 1.94 18.56
C VAL A 17 8.22 2.83 17.31
N ASN A 18 9.15 3.78 17.33
CA ASN A 18 9.38 4.66 16.18
C ASN A 18 9.89 3.89 14.96
N SER A 19 10.77 2.90 15.18
CA SER A 19 11.26 2.03 14.10
C SER A 19 10.15 1.17 13.50
N LEU A 20 9.30 0.57 14.36
CA LEU A 20 8.15 -0.22 13.93
C LEU A 20 7.12 0.64 13.17
N ALA A 21 6.85 1.86 13.63
CA ALA A 21 5.95 2.79 12.95
C ALA A 21 6.46 3.14 11.54
N SER A 22 7.75 3.44 11.40
CA SER A 22 8.35 3.73 10.09
C SER A 22 8.30 2.54 9.13
N GLN A 23 8.44 1.31 9.65
CA GLN A 23 8.30 0.11 8.84
C GLN A 23 6.85 -0.10 8.38
N LEU A 24 5.88 0.22 9.24
CA LEU A 24 4.46 0.14 8.90
C LEU A 24 4.10 1.12 7.78
N ASP A 25 4.51 2.38 7.90
CA ASP A 25 4.31 3.40 6.86
C ASP A 25 4.92 2.97 5.52
N THR A 26 6.11 2.36 5.54
CA THR A 26 6.76 1.86 4.31
C THR A 26 5.96 0.74 3.65
N VAL A 27 5.43 -0.19 4.44
CA VAL A 27 4.60 -1.29 3.94
C VAL A 27 3.28 -0.77 3.37
N ASP A 28 2.65 0.19 4.04
CA ASP A 28 1.41 0.81 3.55
C ASP A 28 1.64 1.55 2.22
N ASP A 29 2.74 2.30 2.10
CA ASP A 29 3.15 2.94 0.83
C ASP A 29 3.39 1.94 -0.31
N GLU A 30 3.93 0.75 0.00
CA GLU A 30 4.13 -0.32 -0.98
C GLU A 30 2.80 -0.99 -1.38
N LEU A 31 1.88 -1.17 -0.43
CA LEU A 31 0.55 -1.70 -0.68
C LEU A 31 -0.31 -0.76 -1.53
N ASP A 32 -0.21 0.55 -1.32
CA ASP A 32 -0.90 1.57 -2.12
C ASP A 32 -0.42 1.56 -3.57
N LYS A 33 0.89 1.36 -3.80
CA LYS A 33 1.47 1.19 -5.13
C LYS A 33 1.01 -0.09 -5.83
N LEU A 34 0.79 -1.17 -5.07
CA LEU A 34 0.31 -2.45 -5.60
C LEU A 34 -1.18 -2.43 -5.96
N THR A 35 -1.99 -1.67 -5.23
CA THR A 35 -3.45 -1.62 -5.42
C THR A 35 -3.90 -0.58 -6.44
N SER A 36 -3.10 0.45 -6.69
CA SER A 36 -3.43 1.53 -7.62
C SER A 36 -2.75 1.35 -8.98
N VAL A 37 -3.41 0.64 -9.90
CA VAL A 37 -3.05 0.72 -11.34
C VAL A 37 -3.58 2.05 -11.88
N ASP A 38 -2.75 3.10 -11.80
CA ASP A 38 -3.11 4.42 -12.30
C ASP A 38 -3.30 4.38 -13.82
N SER A 39 -4.49 4.76 -14.27
CA SER A 39 -4.75 4.89 -15.70
C SER A 39 -4.43 6.33 -16.11
N PRO A 40 -3.56 6.57 -17.11
CA PRO A 40 -3.32 7.92 -17.62
C PRO A 40 -4.57 8.56 -18.24
N TYR A 41 -5.68 7.81 -18.33
CA TYR A 41 -6.95 8.28 -18.85
C TYR A 41 -8.01 8.35 -17.74
N ARG A 42 -8.57 9.54 -17.51
CA ARG A 42 -9.83 9.68 -16.74
C ARG A 42 -10.96 9.08 -17.57
N GLY A 43 -11.59 8.03 -17.06
CA GLY A 43 -12.64 7.31 -17.77
C GLY A 43 -13.46 6.40 -16.86
N LYS A 44 -14.50 5.79 -17.42
CA LYS A 44 -15.27 4.74 -16.72
C LYS A 44 -14.80 3.37 -17.22
N VAL A 45 -14.67 2.40 -16.31
CA VAL A 45 -14.43 1.01 -16.70
C VAL A 45 -15.66 0.50 -17.45
N ARG A 46 -15.49 0.16 -18.73
CA ARG A 46 -16.58 -0.35 -19.56
C ARG A 46 -16.67 -1.86 -19.51
N ARG A 47 -15.53 -2.54 -19.44
CA ARG A 47 -15.45 -4.00 -19.36
C ARG A 47 -14.21 -4.41 -18.59
N VAL A 48 -14.37 -5.39 -17.71
CA VAL A 48 -13.27 -6.19 -17.18
C VAL A 48 -13.45 -7.61 -17.70
N LYS A 49 -12.45 -8.14 -18.39
CA LYS A 49 -12.43 -9.53 -18.85
C LYS A 49 -11.30 -10.26 -18.13
N ILE A 50 -11.64 -11.27 -17.35
CA ILE A 50 -10.64 -12.14 -16.73
C ILE A 50 -10.06 -13.05 -17.82
N LEU A 51 -8.75 -13.00 -18.00
CA LEU A 51 -8.01 -13.82 -18.96
C LEU A 51 -7.49 -15.11 -18.32
N GLY A 52 -7.23 -15.08 -17.01
CA GLY A 52 -6.80 -16.23 -16.26
C GLY A 52 -6.83 -15.96 -14.76
N GLN A 53 -7.05 -17.00 -13.99
CA GLN A 53 -6.96 -16.98 -12.54
C GLN A 53 -6.23 -18.23 -12.09
N ASN A 54 -5.22 -18.05 -11.24
CA ASN A 54 -4.60 -19.14 -10.49
C ASN A 54 -4.73 -18.86 -8.99
N GLU A 55 -4.11 -19.69 -8.16
CA GLU A 55 -4.22 -19.60 -6.70
C GLU A 55 -3.75 -18.27 -6.09
N ARG A 56 -2.90 -17.50 -6.79
CA ARG A 56 -2.30 -16.26 -6.27
C ARG A 56 -2.38 -15.06 -7.20
N SER A 57 -2.90 -15.20 -8.42
CA SER A 57 -3.01 -14.09 -9.35
C SER A 57 -4.27 -14.18 -10.22
N ILE A 58 -4.80 -13.00 -10.53
CA ILE A 58 -5.87 -12.79 -11.49
C ILE A 58 -5.31 -11.90 -12.59
N THR A 59 -5.33 -12.39 -13.82
CA THR A 59 -4.98 -11.61 -15.02
C THR A 59 -6.26 -11.11 -15.64
N ALA A 60 -6.39 -9.78 -15.77
CA ALA A 60 -7.56 -9.15 -16.36
C ALA A 60 -7.19 -8.18 -17.47
N GLU A 61 -7.99 -8.18 -18.54
CA GLU A 61 -8.01 -7.14 -19.55
C GLU A 61 -9.09 -6.11 -19.19
N VAL A 62 -8.70 -4.86 -19.02
CA VAL A 62 -9.61 -3.76 -18.69
C VAL A 62 -9.80 -2.88 -19.91
N THR A 63 -11.05 -2.74 -20.37
CA THR A 63 -11.44 -1.78 -21.41
C THR A 63 -12.01 -0.54 -20.74
N LEU A 64 -11.37 0.60 -20.98
CA LEU A 64 -11.76 1.90 -20.43
C LEU A 64 -12.53 2.70 -21.50
N ASP A 65 -13.66 3.30 -21.11
CA ASP A 65 -14.36 4.31 -21.92
C ASP A 65 -13.85 5.70 -21.50
N ILE A 66 -12.98 6.26 -22.33
CA ILE A 66 -12.27 7.52 -22.09
C ILE A 66 -13.03 8.70 -22.71
N ARG A 67 -14.32 8.84 -22.37
CA ARG A 67 -15.09 10.05 -22.71
C ARG A 67 -14.71 11.18 -21.76
N GLY A 68 -13.76 12.00 -22.17
CA GLY A 68 -13.52 13.29 -21.50
C GLY A 68 -12.07 13.75 -21.37
N GLY A 69 -11.20 13.44 -22.35
CA GLY A 69 -9.95 14.19 -22.50
C GLY A 69 -10.24 15.60 -23.00
N LYS A 70 -10.37 16.55 -22.07
CA LYS A 70 -10.04 17.96 -22.32
C LYS A 70 -8.68 18.24 -21.71
#